data_AF-A0A932LJB0-F1
#
_entry.id   AF-A0A932LJB0-F1
#
_cell.length_a   1.000
_cell.length_b   1.000
_cell.length_c   1.000
_cell.angle_alpha   90.00
_cell.angle_beta   90.00
_cell.angle_gamma   90.00
#
_symmetry.space_group_name_H-M   'P 1'
#
loop_
_entity.id
_entity.type
_entity.pdbx_description
1 polymer ?
#
loop_
_entity_poly.entity_id
_entity_poly.type
_entity_poly.pdbx_seq_one_letter_code
_entity_poly.pdbx_strand_id
1 'polypeptide(L)'
;MQSPSQPQSYIFVIVLFCTVAFSQSFQYTTLQVPGSSYTVALGINNSGQIVGSFVVNDKQSGFLYSGGSFQTIACPNSSFTIAQGINDSGVIVGWCDPTGSAQGFIYQNGNFAYLNYPGSTLTALMGVNDLGDIVGVYQLGSQFGFVYRNGVFKTLGTARSANGINQSETIAANICGARCHGIVKAKTKKGWTVVQKVQYPGAASTGLGGINDNGDLSGAWGPTQDGQQEGFVYFKDTNTFFGFNIQHSPDMEVTGINNSRQVVGFYGTGSGLHGFYGTVSE
;
A
#
# COMPACT_ATOMS: atom_id res chain seq x y z
N MET A 1 -78.59 -30.59 -9.81
CA MET A 1 -77.43 -31.49 -9.61
C MET A 1 -76.17 -30.64 -9.77
N GLN A 2 -75.64 -30.08 -8.68
CA GLN A 2 -74.40 -29.30 -8.68
C GLN A 2 -73.23 -30.28 -8.44
N SER A 3 -72.24 -30.24 -9.33
CA SER A 3 -70.97 -30.97 -9.19
C SER A 3 -70.12 -30.32 -8.09
N PRO A 4 -69.46 -31.09 -7.20
CA PRO A 4 -68.55 -30.53 -6.22
C PRO A 4 -67.22 -30.18 -6.87
N SER A 5 -66.75 -28.95 -6.63
CA SER A 5 -65.44 -28.44 -7.02
C SER A 5 -64.31 -29.12 -6.24
N GLN A 6 -63.35 -29.72 -6.95
CA GLN A 6 -62.13 -30.28 -6.38
C GLN A 6 -61.20 -29.16 -5.85
N PRO A 7 -60.56 -29.32 -4.68
CA PRO A 7 -59.59 -28.36 -4.18
C PRO A 7 -58.27 -28.44 -4.96
N GLN A 8 -57.80 -27.30 -5.48
CA GLN A 8 -56.47 -27.17 -6.08
C GLN A 8 -55.42 -27.06 -4.97
N SER A 9 -54.55 -28.06 -4.89
CA SER A 9 -53.35 -28.03 -4.04
C SER A 9 -52.25 -27.20 -4.71
N TYR A 10 -51.88 -26.08 -4.10
CA TYR A 10 -50.73 -25.28 -4.51
C TYR A 10 -49.47 -25.81 -3.82
N ILE A 11 -48.52 -26.31 -4.61
CA ILE A 11 -47.18 -26.66 -4.13
C ILE A 11 -46.34 -25.38 -4.12
N PHE A 12 -45.99 -24.90 -2.92
CA PHE A 12 -44.97 -23.87 -2.75
C PHE A 12 -43.59 -24.51 -2.88
N VAL A 13 -42.89 -24.25 -3.98
CA VAL A 13 -41.47 -24.58 -4.13
C VAL A 13 -40.65 -23.47 -3.47
N ILE A 14 -40.15 -23.71 -2.27
CA ILE A 14 -39.13 -22.84 -1.64
C ILE A 14 -37.80 -23.17 -2.31
N VAL A 15 -37.35 -22.31 -3.22
CA VAL A 15 -35.99 -22.37 -3.78
C VAL A 15 -35.04 -21.78 -2.74
N LEU A 16 -34.40 -22.66 -1.98
CA LEU A 16 -33.36 -22.27 -1.03
C LEU A 16 -32.08 -21.94 -1.80
N PHE A 17 -31.77 -20.67 -1.98
CA PHE A 17 -30.45 -20.25 -2.46
C PHE A 17 -29.44 -20.50 -1.34
N CYS A 18 -28.72 -21.61 -1.42
CA CYS A 18 -27.55 -21.83 -0.59
C CYS A 18 -26.45 -20.89 -1.10
N THR A 19 -26.33 -19.71 -0.49
CA THR A 19 -25.15 -18.87 -0.68
C THR A 19 -23.99 -19.59 -0.01
N VAL A 20 -23.06 -20.09 -0.81
CA VAL A 20 -21.79 -20.60 -0.27
C VAL A 20 -21.08 -19.40 0.35
N ALA A 21 -21.00 -19.36 1.67
CA ALA A 21 -20.20 -18.36 2.36
C ALA A 21 -18.73 -18.73 2.11
N PHE A 22 -18.09 -18.04 1.17
CA PHE A 22 -16.64 -18.10 1.05
C PHE A 22 -16.01 -17.44 2.27
N SER A 23 -15.09 -18.16 2.93
CA SER A 23 -14.35 -17.63 4.07
C SER A 23 -13.08 -16.98 3.53
N GLN A 24 -13.01 -15.66 3.65
CA GLN A 24 -11.78 -14.93 3.36
C GLN A 24 -10.63 -15.51 4.19
N SER A 25 -9.47 -15.66 3.57
CA SER A 25 -8.29 -16.22 4.22
C SER A 25 -7.04 -15.40 3.92
N PHE A 26 -6.14 -15.36 4.90
CA PHE A 26 -4.84 -14.72 4.77
C PHE A 26 -3.75 -15.73 5.09
N GLN A 27 -2.87 -15.94 4.11
CA GLN A 27 -1.66 -16.76 4.27
C GLN A 27 -0.46 -15.87 4.05
N TYR A 28 0.51 -15.91 4.96
CA TYR A 28 1.69 -15.05 4.90
C TYR A 28 2.97 -15.81 5.19
N THR A 29 4.07 -15.22 4.73
CA THR A 29 5.43 -15.59 5.07
C THR A 29 6.13 -14.38 5.67
N THR A 30 6.83 -14.59 6.77
CA THR A 30 7.72 -13.57 7.34
C THR A 30 8.90 -13.34 6.41
N LEU A 31 9.12 -12.08 6.04
CA LEU A 31 10.31 -11.62 5.33
C LEU A 31 11.27 -11.00 6.33
N GLN A 32 12.39 -11.68 6.56
CA GLN A 32 13.45 -11.19 7.44
C GLN A 32 14.79 -11.19 6.70
N VAL A 33 15.44 -10.03 6.62
CA VAL A 33 16.83 -9.97 6.17
C VAL A 33 17.71 -10.62 7.25
N PRO A 34 18.59 -11.58 6.90
CA PRO A 34 19.45 -12.25 7.87
C PRO A 34 20.27 -11.26 8.70
N GLY A 35 20.25 -11.42 10.03
CA GLY A 35 20.97 -10.55 10.98
C GLY A 35 20.30 -9.20 11.24
N SER A 36 19.17 -8.90 10.60
CA SER A 36 18.43 -7.67 10.82
C SER A 36 17.45 -7.79 12.00
N SER A 37 17.38 -6.78 12.85
CA SER A 37 16.32 -6.60 13.87
C SER A 37 15.14 -5.77 13.37
N TYR A 38 15.26 -5.18 12.18
CA TYR A 38 14.28 -4.31 11.56
C TYR A 38 14.20 -4.67 10.09
N THR A 39 13.14 -5.35 9.66
CA THR A 39 12.86 -5.55 8.24
C THR A 39 11.46 -5.02 7.99
N VAL A 40 11.30 -4.14 7.00
CA VAL A 40 9.99 -3.65 6.57
C VAL A 40 9.87 -3.80 5.07
N ALA A 41 8.81 -4.46 4.59
CA ALA A 41 8.46 -4.52 3.18
C ALA A 41 7.49 -3.39 2.84
N LEU A 42 7.78 -2.64 1.78
CA LEU A 42 7.13 -1.35 1.48
C LEU A 42 6.44 -1.34 0.12
N GLY A 43 6.96 -2.08 -0.87
CA GLY A 43 6.39 -2.16 -2.20
C GLY A 43 6.50 -3.54 -2.82
N ILE A 44 5.58 -3.87 -3.72
CA ILE A 44 5.53 -5.13 -4.47
C ILE A 44 5.07 -4.87 -5.91
N ASN A 45 5.67 -5.55 -6.89
CA ASN A 45 5.21 -5.52 -8.29
C ASN A 45 4.46 -6.82 -8.69
N ASN A 46 3.95 -6.88 -9.92
CA ASN A 46 3.17 -8.03 -10.41
C ASN A 46 4.03 -9.29 -10.66
N SER A 47 5.35 -9.15 -10.69
CA SER A 47 6.28 -10.29 -10.72
C SER A 47 6.60 -10.83 -9.33
N GLY A 48 5.98 -10.30 -8.27
CA GLY A 48 6.22 -10.70 -6.88
C GLY A 48 7.57 -10.21 -6.33
N GLN A 49 8.21 -9.25 -6.99
CA GLN A 49 9.42 -8.61 -6.47
C GLN A 49 9.03 -7.61 -5.40
N ILE A 50 9.76 -7.62 -4.28
CA ILE A 50 9.42 -6.84 -3.08
C ILE A 50 10.56 -5.91 -2.76
N VAL A 51 10.26 -4.66 -2.45
CA VAL A 51 11.23 -3.67 -1.98
C VAL A 51 10.91 -3.21 -0.57
N GLY A 52 11.93 -2.75 0.14
CA GLY A 52 11.77 -2.27 1.50
C GLY A 52 13.08 -1.76 2.08
N SER A 53 13.16 -1.74 3.41
CA SER A 53 14.41 -1.43 4.11
C SER A 53 14.67 -2.36 5.29
N PHE A 54 15.92 -2.44 5.69
CA PHE A 54 16.35 -3.22 6.83
C PHE A 54 17.50 -2.54 7.60
N VAL A 55 17.70 -2.91 8.86
CA VAL A 55 18.82 -2.40 9.70
C VAL A 55 19.73 -3.53 10.13
N VAL A 56 21.00 -3.46 9.72
CA VAL A 56 22.08 -4.33 10.21
C VAL A 56 23.23 -3.45 10.68
N ASN A 57 23.73 -3.69 11.89
CA ASN A 57 24.81 -2.91 12.52
C ASN A 57 24.56 -1.38 12.45
N ASP A 58 23.36 -0.96 12.87
CA ASP A 58 22.89 0.43 12.89
C ASP A 58 22.84 1.14 11.52
N LYS A 59 23.03 0.40 10.42
CA LYS A 59 22.92 0.93 9.06
C LYS A 59 21.60 0.52 8.43
N GLN A 60 20.75 1.51 8.11
CA GLN A 60 19.52 1.28 7.36
C GLN A 60 19.81 1.23 5.86
N SER A 61 19.55 0.08 5.23
CA SER A 61 19.73 -0.12 3.79
C SER A 61 18.42 -0.51 3.14
N GLY A 62 18.27 -0.21 1.85
CA GLY A 62 17.16 -0.72 1.05
C GLY A 62 17.39 -2.17 0.68
N PHE A 63 16.34 -2.88 0.29
CA PHE A 63 16.49 -4.19 -0.35
C PHE A 63 15.55 -4.35 -1.55
N LEU A 64 15.94 -5.25 -2.44
CA LEU A 64 15.09 -5.94 -3.41
C LEU A 64 15.07 -7.42 -3.05
N TYR A 65 13.89 -7.99 -2.85
CA TYR A 65 13.69 -9.42 -2.68
C TYR A 65 13.06 -9.98 -3.95
N SER A 66 13.76 -10.92 -4.59
CA SER A 66 13.35 -11.51 -5.86
C SER A 66 13.86 -12.95 -5.94
N GLY A 67 12.99 -13.88 -6.35
CA GLY A 67 13.37 -15.29 -6.52
C GLY A 67 13.95 -15.94 -5.25
N GLY A 68 13.48 -15.55 -4.07
CA GLY A 68 13.93 -16.11 -2.79
C GLY A 68 15.17 -15.45 -2.19
N SER A 69 15.78 -14.46 -2.86
CA SER A 69 17.04 -13.84 -2.43
C SER A 69 16.90 -12.34 -2.19
N PHE A 70 17.64 -11.83 -1.20
CA PHE A 70 17.76 -10.40 -0.94
C PHE A 70 18.98 -9.82 -1.67
N GLN A 71 18.75 -8.70 -2.36
CA GLN A 71 19.78 -7.81 -2.88
C GLN A 71 19.74 -6.50 -2.08
N THR A 72 20.88 -6.11 -1.50
CA THR A 72 21.01 -4.81 -0.83
C THR A 72 21.03 -3.67 -1.84
N ILE A 73 20.24 -2.63 -1.56
CA ILE A 73 20.23 -1.36 -2.28
C ILE A 73 20.76 -0.29 -1.32
N ALA A 74 21.95 0.23 -1.61
CA ALA A 74 22.59 1.26 -0.80
C ALA A 74 22.85 2.50 -1.66
N CYS A 75 22.17 3.59 -1.32
CA CYS A 75 22.40 4.90 -1.93
C CYS A 75 23.83 5.37 -1.58
N PRO A 76 24.62 5.83 -2.57
CA PRO A 76 25.98 6.28 -2.33
C PRO A 76 26.05 7.45 -1.33
N ASN A 77 27.08 7.47 -0.48
CA ASN A 77 27.33 8.54 0.51
C ASN A 77 26.16 8.81 1.48
N SER A 78 25.30 7.83 1.69
CA SER A 78 24.08 7.96 2.47
C SER A 78 24.20 7.27 3.83
N SER A 79 23.60 7.85 4.86
CA SER A 79 23.43 7.20 6.17
C SER A 79 22.26 6.22 6.17
N PHE A 80 21.23 6.45 5.35
CA PHE A 80 20.10 5.53 5.17
C PHE A 80 19.70 5.35 3.71
N THR A 81 19.03 4.24 3.40
CA THR A 81 18.34 4.04 2.12
C THR A 81 17.03 3.33 2.37
N ILE A 82 15.93 3.90 1.88
CA ILE A 82 14.59 3.33 2.00
C ILE A 82 13.99 3.20 0.60
N ALA A 83 13.86 1.96 0.12
CA ALA A 83 13.17 1.65 -1.13
C ALA A 83 11.67 1.50 -0.84
N GLN A 84 10.84 2.38 -1.39
CA GLN A 84 9.42 2.49 -1.08
C GLN A 84 8.55 1.76 -2.11
N GLY A 85 8.80 1.99 -3.40
CA GLY A 85 7.95 1.50 -4.48
C GLY A 85 8.75 0.83 -5.59
N ILE A 86 8.10 -0.06 -6.32
CA ILE A 86 8.65 -0.78 -7.49
C ILE A 86 7.56 -0.97 -8.54
N ASN A 87 7.89 -0.78 -9.82
CA ASN A 87 6.99 -1.11 -10.94
C ASN A 87 7.36 -2.45 -11.63
N ASP A 88 6.59 -2.87 -12.62
CA ASP A 88 6.79 -4.16 -13.30
C ASP A 88 8.04 -4.15 -14.20
N SER A 89 8.52 -2.96 -14.56
CA SER A 89 9.80 -2.79 -15.27
C SER A 89 11.03 -2.80 -14.35
N GLY A 90 10.85 -3.08 -13.05
CA GLY A 90 11.93 -3.13 -12.06
C GLY A 90 12.51 -1.76 -11.69
N VAL A 91 11.82 -0.66 -12.01
CA VAL A 91 12.18 0.67 -11.53
C VAL A 91 11.81 0.76 -10.05
N ILE A 92 12.78 1.05 -9.20
CA ILE A 92 12.60 1.21 -7.77
C ILE A 92 12.66 2.69 -7.44
N VAL A 93 11.72 3.17 -6.62
CA VAL A 93 11.73 4.53 -6.10
C VAL A 93 11.81 4.53 -4.58
N GLY A 94 12.40 5.58 -4.02
CA GLY A 94 12.55 5.71 -2.60
C GLY A 94 13.19 7.02 -2.20
N TRP A 95 13.87 7.01 -1.07
CA TRP A 95 14.62 8.16 -0.58
C TRP A 95 15.85 7.78 0.25
N CYS A 96 16.82 8.67 0.23
CA CYS A 96 18.11 8.56 0.91
C CYS A 96 18.68 9.95 1.20
N ASP A 97 19.82 10.05 1.87
CA ASP A 97 20.48 11.29 2.28
C ASP A 97 21.94 11.43 1.76
N PRO A 98 22.18 11.34 0.44
CA PRO A 98 23.52 11.31 -0.16
C PRO A 98 24.34 12.60 0.08
N THR A 99 23.68 13.69 0.48
CA THR A 99 24.28 14.99 0.80
C THR A 99 23.96 15.44 2.22
N GLY A 100 23.53 14.52 3.09
CA GLY A 100 23.05 14.82 4.45
C GLY A 100 21.65 15.44 4.51
N SER A 101 20.91 15.47 3.40
CA SER A 101 19.50 15.91 3.34
C SER A 101 18.68 14.87 2.58
N ALA A 102 17.44 14.65 3.00
CA ALA A 102 16.55 13.64 2.44
C ALA A 102 16.14 13.97 0.99
N GLN A 103 16.58 13.12 0.05
CA GLN A 103 16.34 13.23 -1.38
C GLN A 103 15.60 12.01 -1.91
N GLY A 104 14.71 12.25 -2.88
CA GLY A 104 14.06 11.18 -3.62
C GLY A 104 15.04 10.53 -4.59
N PHE A 105 15.02 9.21 -4.70
CA PHE A 105 15.82 8.48 -5.68
C PHE A 105 14.96 7.59 -6.59
N ILE A 106 15.43 7.42 -7.81
CA ILE A 106 15.03 6.40 -8.78
C ILE A 106 16.23 5.48 -8.96
N TYR A 107 16.02 4.18 -8.81
CA TYR A 107 17.04 3.15 -8.96
C TYR A 107 16.62 2.15 -10.05
N GLN A 108 17.47 1.98 -11.05
CA GLN A 108 17.27 1.00 -12.12
C GLN A 108 18.62 0.51 -12.63
N ASN A 109 18.75 -0.81 -12.81
CA ASN A 109 19.95 -1.44 -13.38
C ASN A 109 21.26 -1.01 -12.69
N GLY A 110 21.26 -0.90 -11.36
CA GLY A 110 22.44 -0.51 -10.58
C GLY A 110 22.70 0.99 -10.46
N ASN A 111 21.93 1.83 -11.15
CA ASN A 111 22.17 3.28 -11.20
C ASN A 111 21.13 4.05 -10.38
N PHE A 112 21.60 5.06 -9.65
CA PHE A 112 20.76 6.02 -8.94
C PHE A 112 20.61 7.32 -9.74
N ALA A 113 19.39 7.82 -9.83
CA ALA A 113 19.07 9.19 -10.23
C ALA A 113 18.27 9.86 -9.11
N TYR A 114 18.51 11.14 -8.88
CA TYR A 114 17.83 11.90 -7.82
C TYR A 114 16.73 12.78 -8.39
N LEU A 115 15.57 12.77 -7.74
CA LEU A 115 14.39 13.53 -8.13
C LEU A 115 13.81 14.21 -6.89
N ASN A 116 13.95 15.53 -6.83
CA ASN A 116 13.57 16.33 -5.67
C ASN A 116 12.54 17.39 -6.05
N TYR A 117 11.52 17.55 -5.20
CA TYR A 117 10.57 18.64 -5.35
C TYR A 117 11.31 19.98 -5.15
N PRO A 118 11.17 20.97 -6.05
CA PRO A 118 11.92 22.23 -5.95
C PRO A 118 11.74 22.96 -4.62
N GLY A 119 12.88 23.27 -3.96
CA GLY A 119 12.92 23.98 -2.68
C GLY A 119 12.57 23.13 -1.44
N SER A 120 12.23 21.85 -1.63
CA SER A 120 11.80 20.97 -0.54
C SER A 120 12.96 20.59 0.39
N THR A 121 12.71 20.57 1.70
CA THR A 121 13.69 20.08 2.70
C THR A 121 13.74 18.56 2.79
N LEU A 122 12.68 17.90 2.31
CA LEU A 122 12.58 16.44 2.20
C LEU A 122 11.77 16.11 0.96
N THR A 123 12.27 15.23 0.09
CA THR A 123 11.45 14.59 -0.93
C THR A 123 11.54 13.08 -0.74
N ALA A 124 10.42 12.40 -0.64
CA ALA A 124 10.37 10.95 -0.67
C ALA A 124 9.44 10.48 -1.79
N LEU A 125 9.97 9.64 -2.68
CA LEU A 125 9.20 9.00 -3.74
C LEU A 125 8.61 7.71 -3.14
N MET A 126 7.29 7.59 -3.13
CA MET A 126 6.58 6.51 -2.42
C MET A 126 6.07 5.44 -3.37
N GLY A 127 5.62 5.81 -4.58
CA GLY A 127 5.07 4.89 -5.56
C GLY A 127 5.41 5.28 -6.99
N VAL A 128 5.46 4.30 -7.88
CA VAL A 128 5.77 4.45 -9.31
C VAL A 128 4.93 3.46 -10.12
N ASN A 129 4.37 3.89 -11.25
CA ASN A 129 3.70 2.99 -12.20
C ASN A 129 4.59 2.73 -13.44
N ASP A 130 4.13 1.88 -14.37
CA ASP A 130 4.90 1.55 -15.59
C ASP A 130 4.91 2.66 -16.64
N LEU A 131 4.03 3.65 -16.49
CA LEU A 131 4.10 4.89 -17.28
C LEU A 131 5.23 5.82 -16.83
N GLY A 132 5.90 5.51 -15.70
CA GLY A 132 6.94 6.35 -15.10
C GLY A 132 6.38 7.53 -14.30
N ASP A 133 5.07 7.55 -14.01
CA ASP A 133 4.48 8.51 -13.10
C ASP A 133 4.86 8.13 -11.66
N ILE A 134 5.28 9.13 -10.88
CA ILE A 134 5.76 8.93 -9.51
C ILE A 134 4.88 9.73 -8.55
N VAL A 135 4.54 9.15 -7.41
CA VAL A 135 3.87 9.85 -6.30
C VAL A 135 4.73 9.84 -5.06
N GLY A 136 4.49 10.79 -4.16
CA GLY A 136 5.20 10.80 -2.89
C GLY A 136 4.88 11.99 -2.01
N VAL A 137 5.84 12.34 -1.16
CA VAL A 137 5.74 13.45 -0.21
C VAL A 137 6.86 14.47 -0.39
N TYR A 138 6.53 15.73 -0.15
CA TYR A 138 7.50 16.82 -0.06
C TYR A 138 7.22 17.71 1.16
N GLN A 139 8.23 18.46 1.62
CA GLN A 139 8.15 19.35 2.77
C GLN A 139 8.63 20.77 2.43
N LEU A 140 7.70 21.73 2.54
CA LEU A 140 7.96 23.17 2.49
C LEU A 140 7.37 23.82 3.74
N GLY A 141 7.98 23.53 4.90
CA GLY A 141 7.45 23.86 6.23
C GLY A 141 6.31 22.92 6.69
N SER A 142 5.40 22.55 5.79
CA SER A 142 4.42 21.47 5.98
C SER A 142 4.60 20.37 4.95
N GLN A 143 4.20 19.14 5.30
CA GLN A 143 4.21 18.00 4.40
C GLN A 143 2.99 17.99 3.48
N PHE A 144 3.20 17.64 2.21
CA PHE A 144 2.14 17.48 1.22
C PHE A 144 2.43 16.30 0.29
N GLY A 145 1.38 15.69 -0.25
CA GLY A 145 1.47 14.72 -1.32
C GLY A 145 1.73 15.40 -2.67
N PHE A 146 2.50 14.75 -3.54
CA PHE A 146 2.70 15.17 -4.92
C PHE A 146 2.51 14.02 -5.90
N VAL A 147 2.37 14.38 -7.16
CA VAL A 147 2.55 13.51 -8.33
C VAL A 147 3.52 14.19 -9.30
N TYR A 148 4.49 13.44 -9.79
CA TYR A 148 5.46 13.84 -10.80
C TYR A 148 5.15 13.08 -12.09
N ARG A 149 4.94 13.84 -13.17
CA ARG A 149 4.60 13.30 -14.48
C ARG A 149 5.10 14.21 -15.59
N ASN A 150 5.64 13.62 -16.66
CA ASN A 150 6.14 14.35 -17.83
C ASN A 150 7.08 15.50 -17.46
N GLY A 151 7.98 15.29 -16.50
CA GLY A 151 8.92 16.32 -16.05
C GLY A 151 8.38 17.33 -15.03
N VAL A 152 7.12 17.20 -14.60
CA VAL A 152 6.45 18.24 -13.80
C VAL A 152 5.87 17.69 -12.51
N PHE A 153 6.22 18.33 -11.38
CA PHE A 153 5.56 18.12 -10.10
C PHE A 153 4.21 18.82 -10.02
N LYS A 154 3.22 18.15 -9.45
CA LYS A 154 1.93 18.74 -9.04
C LYS A 154 1.62 18.36 -7.61
N THR A 155 1.29 19.37 -6.79
CA THR A 155 0.75 19.14 -5.45
C THR A 155 -0.63 18.48 -5.52
N LEU A 156 -0.91 17.58 -4.58
CA LEU A 156 -2.20 16.91 -4.43
C LEU A 156 -3.11 17.64 -3.44
N GLY A 157 -2.93 18.95 -3.27
CA GLY A 157 -3.82 19.81 -2.48
C GLY A 157 -3.80 19.44 -1.00
N THR A 158 -4.93 19.03 -0.44
CA THR A 158 -5.06 18.67 0.99
C THR A 158 -4.43 17.33 1.36
N ALA A 159 -4.01 16.52 0.38
CA ALA A 159 -3.33 15.26 0.67
C ALA A 159 -1.97 15.53 1.34
N ARG A 160 -1.73 14.88 2.47
CA ARG A 160 -0.47 14.91 3.23
C ARG A 160 0.49 13.80 2.81
N SER A 161 -0.02 12.76 2.16
CA SER A 161 0.79 11.79 1.44
C SER A 161 0.07 11.20 0.23
N ALA A 162 0.85 10.68 -0.70
CA ALA A 162 0.40 9.84 -1.81
C ALA A 162 1.34 8.64 -1.86
N ASN A 163 0.80 7.45 -1.58
CA ASN A 163 1.59 6.27 -1.25
C ASN A 163 1.62 5.24 -2.39
N GLY A 164 0.65 5.30 -3.31
CA GLY A 164 0.65 4.45 -4.51
C GLY A 164 -0.05 5.11 -5.69
N ILE A 165 0.33 4.69 -6.91
CA ILE A 165 -0.28 5.09 -8.18
C ILE A 165 -0.38 3.87 -9.09
N ASN A 166 -1.51 3.69 -9.77
CA ASN A 166 -1.71 2.58 -10.70
C ASN A 166 -1.68 3.02 -12.18
N GLN A 167 -1.79 2.08 -13.12
CA GLN A 167 -1.74 2.39 -14.57
C GLN A 167 -2.94 3.21 -15.06
N SER A 168 -4.06 3.21 -14.33
CA SER A 168 -5.25 4.02 -14.66
C SER A 168 -5.17 5.45 -14.16
N GLU A 169 -3.98 5.90 -13.75
CA GLU A 169 -3.75 7.24 -13.19
C GLU A 169 -4.65 7.53 -11.99
N THR A 170 -4.75 6.55 -11.09
CA THR A 170 -5.41 6.68 -9.80
C THR A 170 -4.41 6.53 -8.67
N ILE A 171 -4.57 7.33 -7.62
CA ILE A 171 -3.60 7.52 -6.53
C ILE A 171 -4.28 7.17 -5.21
N ALA A 172 -3.64 6.28 -4.44
CA ALA A 172 -3.92 6.11 -3.02
C ALA A 172 -3.19 7.20 -2.22
N ALA A 173 -3.95 8.03 -1.52
CA ALA A 173 -3.43 9.18 -0.77
C ALA A 173 -4.12 9.31 0.59
N ASN A 174 -3.50 10.08 1.48
CA ASN A 174 -4.01 10.30 2.82
C ASN A 174 -4.13 11.79 3.14
N ILE A 175 -5.23 12.16 3.78
CA ILE A 175 -5.38 13.45 4.47
C ILE A 175 -5.16 13.18 5.95
N CYS A 176 -4.07 13.67 6.52
CA CYS A 176 -3.70 13.42 7.91
C CYS A 176 -3.67 14.70 8.73
N GLY A 177 -4.24 14.62 9.93
CA GLY A 177 -4.11 15.58 11.03
C GLY A 177 -3.92 14.80 12.33
N ALA A 178 -4.82 14.93 13.30
CA ALA A 178 -4.84 14.06 14.48
C ALA A 178 -5.19 12.59 14.13
N ARG A 179 -5.88 12.38 13.00
CA ARG A 179 -6.19 11.07 12.41
C ARG A 179 -5.99 11.16 10.90
N CYS A 180 -5.79 10.01 10.26
CA CYS A 180 -5.69 9.92 8.80
C CYS A 180 -7.00 9.44 8.20
N HIS A 181 -7.29 9.96 7.01
CA HIS A 181 -8.41 9.54 6.17
C HIS A 181 -7.89 9.20 4.78
N GLY A 182 -8.19 7.99 4.33
CA GLY A 182 -7.85 7.50 3.01
C GLY A 182 -8.69 8.18 1.92
N ILE A 183 -8.03 8.53 0.82
CA ILE A 183 -8.68 9.07 -0.37
C ILE A 183 -8.07 8.45 -1.63
N VAL A 184 -8.92 8.13 -2.61
CA VAL A 184 -8.48 7.83 -3.97
C VAL A 184 -8.64 9.08 -4.82
N LYS A 185 -7.57 9.48 -5.50
CA LYS A 185 -7.60 10.55 -6.49
C LYS A 185 -7.44 10.00 -7.89
N ALA A 186 -8.19 10.52 -8.86
CA ALA A 186 -8.02 10.20 -10.27
C ALA A 186 -7.70 11.46 -11.08
N LYS A 187 -6.97 11.30 -12.19
CA LYS A 187 -6.77 12.41 -13.13
C LYS A 187 -8.05 12.66 -13.93
N THR A 188 -8.59 13.88 -13.81
CA THR A 188 -9.74 14.33 -14.60
C THR A 188 -9.37 15.54 -15.46
N LYS A 189 -10.31 16.02 -16.29
CA LYS A 189 -10.17 17.29 -17.01
C LYS A 189 -9.92 18.50 -16.09
N LYS A 190 -10.34 18.41 -14.81
CA LYS A 190 -10.14 19.44 -13.78
C LYS A 190 -8.86 19.23 -12.96
N GLY A 191 -8.02 18.26 -13.34
CA GLY A 191 -6.85 17.82 -12.57
C GLY A 191 -7.17 16.69 -11.59
N TRP A 192 -6.25 16.49 -10.64
CA TRP A 192 -6.30 15.39 -9.66
C TRP A 192 -7.44 15.59 -8.65
N THR A 193 -8.51 14.83 -8.83
CA THR A 193 -9.77 14.99 -8.10
C THR A 193 -10.00 13.80 -7.17
N VAL A 194 -10.50 14.03 -5.96
CA VAL A 194 -10.93 12.95 -5.06
C VAL A 194 -12.16 12.28 -5.67
N VAL A 195 -12.04 11.00 -5.98
CA VAL A 195 -13.11 10.17 -6.56
C VAL A 195 -13.69 9.19 -5.54
N GLN A 196 -12.95 8.89 -4.48
CA GLN A 196 -13.42 8.04 -3.40
C GLN A 196 -12.80 8.48 -2.08
N LYS A 197 -13.62 8.47 -1.02
CA LYS A 197 -13.13 8.48 0.37
C LYS A 197 -13.15 7.05 0.87
N VAL A 198 -12.08 6.63 1.53
CA VAL A 198 -11.90 5.25 1.99
C VAL A 198 -11.78 5.30 3.49
N GLN A 199 -12.80 4.78 4.16
CA GLN A 199 -12.87 4.70 5.60
C GLN A 199 -13.18 3.25 5.96
N TYR A 200 -12.29 2.61 6.71
CA TYR A 200 -12.56 1.28 7.23
C TYR A 200 -13.75 1.36 8.22
N PRO A 201 -14.76 0.48 8.13
CA PRO A 201 -15.94 0.56 8.97
C PRO A 201 -15.61 0.57 10.47
N GLY A 202 -16.10 1.58 11.19
CA GLY A 202 -15.86 1.73 12.63
C GLY A 202 -14.47 2.27 13.01
N ALA A 203 -13.55 2.44 12.06
CA ALA A 203 -12.22 2.96 12.35
C ALA A 203 -12.24 4.46 12.64
N ALA A 204 -11.44 4.88 13.62
CA ALA A 204 -11.22 6.30 13.87
C ALA A 204 -10.25 6.92 12.86
N SER A 205 -9.25 6.14 12.44
CA SER A 205 -8.21 6.50 11.47
C SER A 205 -8.12 5.39 10.40
N THR A 206 -8.00 5.77 9.14
CA THR A 206 -7.76 4.86 8.02
C THR A 206 -6.67 5.47 7.14
N GLY A 207 -5.54 4.78 7.03
CA GLY A 207 -4.43 5.12 6.15
C GLY A 207 -4.34 4.15 4.99
N LEU A 208 -4.20 4.66 3.77
CA LEU A 208 -3.91 3.85 2.58
C LEU A 208 -2.41 3.66 2.41
N GLY A 209 -2.00 2.42 2.19
CA GLY A 209 -0.62 2.03 1.87
C GLY A 209 -0.37 2.02 0.36
N GLY A 210 -1.19 1.32 -0.41
CA GLY A 210 -0.99 1.13 -1.84
C GLY A 210 -2.28 0.95 -2.62
N ILE A 211 -2.13 0.89 -3.94
CA ILE A 211 -3.20 0.64 -4.91
C ILE A 211 -2.66 -0.22 -6.06
N ASN A 212 -3.42 -1.24 -6.48
CA ASN A 212 -3.09 -2.03 -7.67
C ASN A 212 -3.90 -1.56 -8.90
N ASP A 213 -3.69 -2.17 -10.06
CA ASP A 213 -4.37 -1.78 -11.31
C ASP A 213 -5.85 -2.18 -11.34
N ASN A 214 -6.25 -3.14 -10.51
CA ASN A 214 -7.66 -3.46 -10.30
C ASN A 214 -8.38 -2.41 -9.44
N GLY A 215 -7.63 -1.48 -8.82
CA GLY A 215 -8.14 -0.47 -7.90
C GLY A 215 -8.35 -0.97 -6.47
N ASP A 216 -7.91 -2.20 -6.16
CA ASP A 216 -7.86 -2.70 -4.79
C ASP A 216 -6.83 -1.87 -4.00
N LEU A 217 -7.09 -1.68 -2.71
CA LEU A 217 -6.27 -0.85 -1.84
C LEU A 217 -5.73 -1.69 -0.68
N SER A 218 -4.47 -1.48 -0.33
CA SER A 218 -3.93 -1.90 0.97
C SER A 218 -3.91 -0.73 1.94
N GLY A 219 -3.87 -1.02 3.23
CA GLY A 219 -3.64 0.00 4.23
C GLY A 219 -3.70 -0.52 5.65
N ALA A 220 -3.84 0.41 6.58
CA ALA A 220 -4.02 0.12 7.98
C ALA A 220 -5.06 1.05 8.63
N TRP A 221 -5.69 0.56 9.69
CA TRP A 221 -6.74 1.26 10.40
C TRP A 221 -6.61 1.09 11.91
N GLY A 222 -7.16 2.05 12.66
CA GLY A 222 -7.15 1.99 14.11
C GLY A 222 -7.52 3.32 14.79
N PRO A 223 -7.29 3.44 16.11
CA PRO A 223 -7.00 2.30 16.99
C PRO A 223 -8.18 1.33 17.06
N THR A 224 -7.91 0.05 17.27
CA THR A 224 -8.91 -0.95 17.68
C THR A 224 -9.32 -0.72 19.15
N GLN A 225 -10.28 -1.50 19.65
CA GLN A 225 -10.70 -1.43 21.07
C GLN A 225 -9.53 -1.64 22.05
N ASP A 226 -8.54 -2.44 21.65
CA ASP A 226 -7.34 -2.75 22.44
C ASP A 226 -6.16 -1.79 22.14
N GLY A 227 -6.42 -0.69 21.43
CA GLY A 227 -5.41 0.31 21.08
C GLY A 227 -4.45 -0.10 19.96
N GLN A 228 -4.66 -1.25 19.32
CA GLN A 228 -3.80 -1.79 18.27
C GLN A 228 -4.13 -1.18 16.90
N GLN A 229 -3.24 -1.38 15.93
CA GLN A 229 -3.45 -1.09 14.52
C GLN A 229 -3.69 -2.40 13.75
N GLU A 230 -4.59 -2.38 12.78
CA GLU A 230 -4.87 -3.54 11.93
C GLU A 230 -4.59 -3.24 10.46
N GLY A 231 -4.09 -4.25 9.76
CA GLY A 231 -3.96 -4.21 8.32
C GLY A 231 -5.30 -4.43 7.64
N PHE A 232 -5.45 -3.93 6.41
CA PHE A 232 -6.58 -4.28 5.58
C PHE A 232 -6.26 -4.33 4.09
N VAL A 233 -7.11 -5.06 3.36
CA VAL A 233 -7.31 -4.91 1.93
C VAL A 233 -8.75 -4.47 1.67
N TYR A 234 -8.93 -3.50 0.78
CA TYR A 234 -10.23 -3.12 0.23
C TYR A 234 -10.33 -3.64 -1.20
N PHE A 235 -11.37 -4.41 -1.48
CA PHE A 235 -11.64 -5.01 -2.78
C PHE A 235 -12.57 -4.11 -3.59
N LYS A 236 -12.09 -3.62 -4.74
CA LYS A 236 -12.80 -2.61 -5.52
C LYS A 236 -14.01 -3.17 -6.26
N ASP A 237 -13.96 -4.44 -6.63
CA ASP A 237 -15.00 -5.18 -7.35
C ASP A 237 -16.19 -5.52 -6.45
N THR A 238 -15.95 -5.97 -5.23
CA THR A 238 -17.00 -6.32 -4.26
C THR A 238 -17.36 -5.18 -3.32
N ASN A 239 -16.56 -4.10 -3.27
CA ASN A 239 -16.71 -2.98 -2.35
C ASN A 239 -16.72 -3.44 -0.88
N THR A 240 -15.84 -4.38 -0.55
CA THR A 240 -15.70 -4.95 0.80
C THR A 240 -14.31 -4.74 1.35
N PHE A 241 -14.18 -4.83 2.67
CA PHE A 241 -12.91 -4.82 3.38
C PHE A 241 -12.62 -6.22 3.92
N PHE A 242 -11.35 -6.59 3.92
CA PHE A 242 -10.81 -7.70 4.68
C PHE A 242 -9.73 -7.14 5.63
N GLY A 243 -10.02 -7.15 6.93
CA GLY A 243 -9.09 -6.75 7.98
C GLY A 243 -8.36 -7.96 8.57
N PHE A 244 -7.10 -7.77 8.95
CA PHE A 244 -6.30 -8.81 9.58
C PHE A 244 -5.18 -8.23 10.45
N ASN A 245 -4.73 -9.03 11.41
CA ASN A 245 -3.55 -8.73 12.22
C ASN A 245 -2.62 -9.95 12.32
N ILE A 246 -1.31 -9.72 12.20
CA ILE A 246 -0.28 -10.73 12.41
C ILE A 246 0.19 -10.64 13.86
N GLN A 247 -0.02 -11.71 14.62
CA GLN A 247 0.47 -11.87 15.99
C GLN A 247 -0.04 -10.83 17.01
N HIS A 248 -1.21 -10.23 16.78
CA HIS A 248 -1.75 -9.14 17.61
C HIS A 248 -0.74 -7.98 17.75
N SER A 249 -0.05 -7.68 16.65
CA SER A 249 0.98 -6.66 16.60
C SER A 249 0.36 -5.26 16.73
N PRO A 250 0.93 -4.40 17.60
CA PRO A 250 0.53 -2.99 17.69
C PRO A 250 0.96 -2.17 16.49
N ASP A 251 2.03 -2.60 15.82
CA ASP A 251 2.72 -1.87 14.78
C ASP A 251 2.61 -2.62 13.46
N MET A 252 1.37 -2.81 12.99
CA MET A 252 1.09 -3.48 11.73
C MET A 252 0.63 -2.54 10.63
N GLU A 253 1.26 -2.67 9.45
CA GLU A 253 0.87 -1.96 8.24
C GLU A 253 0.88 -2.87 7.02
N VAL A 254 -0.08 -2.69 6.12
CA VAL A 254 -0.10 -3.27 4.77
C VAL A 254 0.23 -2.15 3.79
N THR A 255 1.46 -2.15 3.29
CA THR A 255 2.07 -1.02 2.57
C THR A 255 1.91 -1.16 1.06
N GLY A 256 1.89 -2.39 0.53
CA GLY A 256 1.82 -2.66 -0.91
C GLY A 256 0.83 -3.77 -1.26
N ILE A 257 0.31 -3.72 -2.48
CA ILE A 257 -0.58 -4.72 -3.07
C ILE A 257 -0.32 -4.82 -4.58
N ASN A 258 -0.29 -6.02 -5.14
CA ASN A 258 -0.20 -6.24 -6.59
C ASN A 258 -1.54 -6.74 -7.20
N ASN A 259 -1.56 -6.93 -8.52
CA ASN A 259 -2.78 -7.31 -9.25
C ASN A 259 -3.30 -8.72 -8.93
N SER A 260 -2.49 -9.56 -8.29
CA SER A 260 -2.88 -10.89 -7.80
C SER A 260 -3.34 -10.88 -6.34
N ARG A 261 -3.60 -9.70 -5.75
CA ARG A 261 -3.95 -9.53 -4.33
C ARG A 261 -2.92 -10.14 -3.38
N GLN A 262 -1.66 -10.14 -3.81
CA GLN A 262 -0.53 -10.36 -2.92
C GLN A 262 -0.20 -9.03 -2.25
N VAL A 263 -0.02 -9.07 -0.94
CA VAL A 263 0.23 -7.91 -0.09
C VAL A 263 1.57 -8.02 0.60
N VAL A 264 2.16 -6.87 0.86
CA VAL A 264 3.38 -6.74 1.67
C VAL A 264 3.17 -5.70 2.76
N GLY A 265 4.02 -5.79 3.77
CA GLY A 265 3.97 -4.87 4.88
C GLY A 265 4.95 -5.26 5.97
N PHE A 266 4.66 -4.80 7.18
CA PHE A 266 5.42 -5.16 8.35
C PHE A 266 4.53 -5.30 9.58
N TYR A 267 5.05 -6.01 10.57
CA TYR A 267 4.45 -6.14 11.89
C TYR A 267 5.55 -6.12 12.96
N GLY A 268 5.26 -5.46 14.09
CA GLY A 268 6.11 -5.43 15.27
C GLY A 268 5.92 -6.65 16.16
N THR A 269 7.03 -7.13 16.72
CA THR A 269 7.07 -8.04 17.86
C THR A 269 7.81 -7.36 19.01
N GLY A 270 7.77 -7.92 20.22
CA GLY A 270 8.59 -7.42 21.34
C GLY A 270 10.10 -7.43 21.08
N SER A 271 10.57 -8.04 19.97
CA SER A 271 11.97 -8.16 19.57
C SER A 271 12.38 -7.35 18.33
N GLY A 272 11.44 -6.68 17.65
CA GLY A 272 11.77 -5.88 16.45
C GLY A 272 10.63 -5.81 15.42
N LEU A 273 10.96 -5.32 14.23
CA LEU A 273 10.03 -5.23 13.10
C LEU A 273 10.35 -6.30 12.06
N HIS A 274 9.32 -6.96 11.58
CA HIS A 274 9.41 -8.03 10.60
C HIS A 274 8.61 -7.66 9.35
N GLY A 275 9.18 -7.90 8.18
CA GLY A 275 8.45 -7.80 6.94
C GLY A 275 7.51 -8.98 6.79
N PHE A 276 6.48 -8.84 5.97
CA PHE A 276 5.71 -9.99 5.49
C PHE A 276 5.41 -9.83 4.01
N TYR A 277 5.19 -10.98 3.35
CA TYR A 277 4.41 -11.04 2.13
C TYR A 277 3.31 -12.08 2.32
N GLY A 278 2.14 -11.86 1.74
CA GLY A 278 1.04 -12.81 1.84
C GLY A 278 0.06 -12.66 0.69
N THR A 279 -0.88 -13.60 0.61
CA THR A 279 -1.97 -13.58 -0.36
C THR A 279 -3.29 -13.47 0.39
N VAL A 280 -4.17 -12.62 -0.12
CA VAL A 280 -5.54 -12.52 0.35
C VAL A 280 -6.47 -13.15 -0.69
N SER A 281 -7.28 -14.12 -0.27
CA SER A 281 -8.30 -14.75 -1.11
C SER A 281 -9.70 -14.47 -0.55
N GLU A 282 -10.66 -14.30 -1.46
CA GLU A 282 -12.10 -14.37 -1.13
C GLU A 282 -12.53 -15.81 -0.86
#